data_AF-A0A6S7CJT0-F1
#
_entry.id   AF-A0A6S7CJT0-F1
#
_cell.length_a   1.000
_cell.length_b   1.000
_cell.length_c   1.000
_cell.angle_alpha   90.00
_cell.angle_beta   90.00
_cell.angle_gamma   90.00
#
_symmetry.space_group_name_H-M   'P 1'
#
loop_
_entity.id
_entity.type
_entity.pdbx_description
1 polymer ?
#
loop_
_entity_poly.entity_id
_entity_poly.type
_entity_poly.pdbx_seq_one_letter_code
_entity_poly.pdbx_strand_id
1 'polypeptide(L)'
;MPQSPNTQPIDSKTAFELVFGLLQDIPWLVRGVSTALPDIEVMKAHQAEAVNAILWICETGDLANWPRQTHRDAQATASYLLTDLAFQLLDPASPCATRTWDVAADQPRHRQALQVVHHEILRSKPISTRPR
;
A
#
# COMPACT_ATOMS: atom_id res chain seq x y z
N MET A 1 -15.91 -14.61 -23.21
CA MET A 1 -15.11 -13.36 -23.30
C MET A 1 -14.89 -12.87 -21.87
N PRO A 2 -13.66 -12.61 -21.42
CA PRO A 2 -13.48 -11.96 -20.12
C PRO A 2 -14.07 -10.55 -20.24
N GLN A 3 -15.07 -10.22 -19.40
CA GLN A 3 -15.58 -8.86 -19.31
C GLN A 3 -14.43 -7.96 -18.91
N SER A 4 -14.25 -6.84 -19.64
CA SER A 4 -13.36 -5.78 -19.19
C SER A 4 -13.75 -5.41 -17.76
N PRO A 5 -12.81 -5.37 -16.80
CA PRO A 5 -13.14 -5.01 -15.43
C PRO A 5 -13.81 -3.63 -15.44
N ASN A 6 -14.96 -3.52 -14.78
CA ASN A 6 -15.69 -2.26 -14.65
C ASN A 6 -14.91 -1.35 -13.71
N THR A 7 -13.92 -0.64 -14.25
CA THR A 7 -13.04 0.24 -13.48
C THR A 7 -13.61 1.65 -13.41
N GLN A 8 -13.53 2.26 -12.23
CA GLN A 8 -13.88 3.65 -11.99
C GLN A 8 -12.65 4.43 -11.51
N PRO A 9 -12.43 5.66 -12.00
CA PRO A 9 -11.41 6.53 -11.47
C PRO A 9 -11.84 7.06 -10.10
N ILE A 10 -10.93 7.05 -9.13
CA ILE A 10 -11.11 7.65 -7.81
C ILE A 10 -10.05 8.74 -7.57
N ASP A 11 -10.44 9.76 -6.82
CA ASP A 11 -9.56 10.87 -6.42
C ASP A 11 -8.73 10.54 -5.17
N SER A 12 -7.80 11.43 -4.82
CA SER A 12 -6.90 11.31 -3.67
C SER A 12 -7.64 11.17 -2.33
N LYS A 13 -8.77 11.88 -2.18
CA LYS A 13 -9.61 11.78 -0.98
C LYS A 13 -10.26 10.40 -0.86
N THR A 14 -10.88 9.90 -1.93
CA THR A 14 -11.50 8.57 -1.95
C THR A 14 -10.45 7.47 -1.75
N ALA A 15 -9.28 7.64 -2.37
CA ALA A 15 -8.14 6.75 -2.18
C ALA A 15 -7.68 6.73 -0.72
N PHE A 16 -7.61 7.90 -0.05
CA PHE A 16 -7.32 7.97 1.38
C PHE A 16 -8.36 7.19 2.20
N GLU A 17 -9.65 7.41 1.99
CA GLU A 17 -10.71 6.73 2.75
C GLU A 17 -10.64 5.21 2.60
N LEU A 18 -10.29 4.72 1.40
CA LEU A 18 -10.09 3.30 1.14
C LEU A 18 -8.84 2.76 1.85
N VAL A 19 -7.70 3.41 1.69
CA VAL A 19 -6.42 2.98 2.29
C VAL A 19 -6.49 3.07 3.81
N PHE A 20 -7.03 4.15 4.37
CA PHE A 20 -7.18 4.29 5.82
C PHE A 20 -8.12 3.23 6.39
N GLY A 21 -9.24 2.94 5.73
CA GLY A 21 -10.12 1.82 6.11
C GLY A 21 -9.39 0.48 6.08
N LEU A 22 -8.57 0.23 5.06
CA LEU A 22 -7.72 -0.97 4.99
C LEU A 22 -6.76 -1.06 6.20
N LEU A 23 -6.11 0.05 6.59
CA LEU A 23 -5.22 0.06 7.77
C LEU A 23 -5.97 -0.28 9.06
N GLN A 24 -7.25 0.12 9.16
CA GLN A 24 -8.10 -0.20 10.30
C GLN A 24 -8.51 -1.67 10.35
N ASP A 25 -8.53 -2.37 9.22
CA ASP A 25 -8.91 -3.78 9.12
C ASP A 25 -7.72 -4.74 9.25
N ILE A 26 -6.47 -4.27 9.07
CA ILE A 26 -5.28 -5.13 9.14
C ILE A 26 -4.86 -5.40 10.60
N PRO A 27 -4.94 -6.64 11.11
CA PRO A 27 -4.63 -6.99 12.49
C PRO A 27 -3.13 -7.05 12.79
N TRP A 28 -2.30 -7.35 11.78
CA TRP A 28 -0.85 -7.43 11.94
C TRP A 28 -0.17 -6.07 11.84
N LEU A 29 -0.89 -5.00 11.48
CA LEU A 29 -0.32 -3.67 11.37
C LEU A 29 0.20 -3.27 12.75
N VAL A 30 1.46 -2.82 12.83
CA VAL A 30 2.05 -2.38 14.10
C VAL A 30 1.42 -1.05 14.49
N ARG A 31 0.34 -1.11 15.27
CA ARG A 31 -0.42 0.06 15.74
C ARG A 31 0.17 0.54 17.05
N GLY A 32 1.13 1.44 16.97
CA GLY A 32 1.66 2.09 18.15
C GLY A 32 2.43 3.34 17.80
N VAL A 33 1.88 4.49 18.17
CA VAL A 33 2.64 5.74 18.27
C VAL A 33 3.76 5.62 19.32
N SER A 34 3.65 4.63 20.24
CA SER A 34 4.65 4.29 21.27
C SER A 34 5.63 3.20 20.87
N THR A 35 5.42 2.47 19.78
CA THR A 35 6.50 1.67 19.18
C THR A 35 7.33 2.62 18.35
N ALA A 36 8.59 2.82 18.75
CA ALA A 36 9.51 3.69 18.02
C ALA A 36 9.45 3.35 16.52
N LEU A 37 9.37 4.39 15.68
CA LEU A 37 9.55 4.23 14.25
C LEU A 37 10.82 3.41 14.01
N PRO A 38 10.81 2.45 13.07
CA PRO A 38 12.03 1.73 12.74
C PRO A 38 13.11 2.74 12.39
N ASP A 39 14.33 2.50 12.88
CA ASP A 39 15.49 3.33 12.53
C ASP A 39 15.61 3.40 11.00
N ILE A 40 16.05 4.54 10.46
CA ILE A 40 16.24 4.73 9.02
C ILE A 40 17.12 3.61 8.42
N GLU A 41 18.14 3.15 9.14
CA GLU A 41 19.01 2.07 8.67
C GLU A 41 18.28 0.72 8.65
N VAL A 42 17.40 0.47 9.63
CA VAL A 42 16.52 -0.71 9.66
C VAL A 42 15.50 -0.65 8.52
N MET A 43 14.90 0.52 8.29
CA MET A 43 13.97 0.72 7.18
C MET A 43 14.64 0.44 5.84
N LYS A 44 15.84 0.99 5.60
CA LYS A 44 16.59 0.75 4.36
C LYS A 44 16.93 -0.74 4.19
N ALA A 45 17.36 -1.41 5.26
CA ALA A 45 17.72 -2.82 5.21
C ALA A 45 16.52 -3.74 4.88
N HIS A 46 15.33 -3.40 5.36
CA HIS A 46 14.13 -4.24 5.20
C HIS A 46 13.10 -3.71 4.19
N GLN A 47 13.36 -2.57 3.53
CA GLN A 47 12.41 -1.95 2.60
C GLN A 47 11.99 -2.90 1.47
N ALA A 48 12.95 -3.60 0.85
CA ALA A 48 12.66 -4.51 -0.25
C ALA A 48 11.77 -5.68 0.20
N GLU A 49 12.05 -6.23 1.38
CA GLU A 49 11.29 -7.31 1.98
C GLU A 49 9.86 -6.85 2.34
N ALA A 50 9.72 -5.68 2.96
CA ALA A 50 8.45 -5.05 3.28
C ALA A 50 7.60 -4.79 2.02
N VAL A 51 8.19 -4.23 0.97
CA VAL A 51 7.51 -3.96 -0.30
C VAL A 51 7.05 -5.25 -0.97
N ASN A 52 7.89 -6.30 -0.98
CA ASN A 52 7.52 -7.59 -1.56
C ASN A 52 6.37 -8.25 -0.80
N ALA A 53 6.35 -8.15 0.54
CA ALA A 53 5.24 -8.63 1.35
C ALA A 53 3.95 -7.85 1.06
N ILE A 54 4.01 -6.51 0.95
CA ILE A 54 2.83 -5.71 0.59
C ILE A 54 2.31 -6.08 -0.81
N LEU A 55 3.19 -6.28 -1.79
CA LEU A 55 2.80 -6.71 -3.14
C LEU A 55 2.08 -8.08 -3.10
N TRP A 56 2.63 -9.05 -2.36
CA TRP A 56 1.99 -10.34 -2.17
C TRP A 56 0.60 -10.23 -1.53
N ILE A 57 0.43 -9.33 -0.55
CA ILE A 57 -0.88 -9.03 0.06
C ILE A 57 -1.83 -8.39 -0.96
N CYS A 58 -1.34 -7.49 -1.83
CA CYS A 58 -2.15 -6.88 -2.88
C CYS A 58 -2.68 -7.92 -3.87
N GLU A 59 -1.83 -8.86 -4.27
CA GLU A 59 -2.17 -9.95 -5.20
C GLU A 59 -3.18 -10.93 -4.56
N THR A 60 -2.86 -11.45 -3.38
CA THR A 60 -3.66 -12.48 -2.71
C THR A 60 -4.94 -11.93 -2.08
N GLY A 61 -4.90 -10.71 -1.56
CA GLY A 61 -5.94 -10.14 -0.71
C GLY A 61 -5.95 -10.68 0.71
N ASP A 62 -4.92 -11.43 1.15
CA ASP A 62 -4.84 -11.92 2.53
C ASP A 62 -4.40 -10.80 3.48
N LEU A 63 -5.39 -10.22 4.18
CA LEU A 63 -5.17 -9.22 5.21
C LEU A 63 -4.98 -9.82 6.60
N ALA A 64 -5.37 -11.08 6.80
CA ALA A 64 -5.45 -11.69 8.13
C ALA A 64 -4.05 -11.97 8.70
N ASN A 65 -3.10 -12.29 7.83
CA ASN A 65 -1.78 -12.73 8.27
C ASN A 65 -0.66 -11.93 7.62
N TRP A 66 0.34 -11.58 8.43
CA TRP A 66 1.64 -11.20 7.90
C TRP A 66 2.36 -12.46 7.39
N PRO A 67 3.10 -12.43 6.27
CA PRO A 67 3.76 -13.62 5.77
C PRO A 67 4.75 -14.18 6.81
N ARG A 68 4.66 -15.49 7.08
CA ARG A 68 5.37 -16.13 8.23
C ARG A 68 6.89 -16.11 8.11
N GLN A 69 7.43 -15.97 6.91
CA GLN A 69 8.87 -15.98 6.65
C GLN A 69 9.50 -14.58 6.63
N THR A 70 8.72 -13.54 6.90
CA THR A 70 9.19 -12.15 6.88
C THR A 70 9.65 -11.66 8.24
N HIS A 71 10.74 -10.90 8.28
CA HIS A 71 11.27 -10.33 9.52
C HIS A 71 10.26 -9.37 10.18
N ARG A 72 10.30 -9.30 11.52
CA ARG A 72 9.47 -8.35 12.27
C ARG A 72 9.78 -6.89 11.91
N ASP A 73 11.03 -6.57 11.61
CA ASP A 73 11.43 -5.24 11.19
C ASP A 73 10.90 -4.88 9.79
N ALA A 74 10.72 -5.88 8.91
CA ALA A 74 10.02 -5.70 7.64
C ALA A 74 8.53 -5.41 7.85
N GLN A 75 7.89 -6.04 8.85
CA GLN A 75 6.51 -5.75 9.22
C GLN A 75 6.33 -4.32 9.75
N ALA A 76 7.26 -3.84 10.59
CA ALA A 76 7.27 -2.46 11.07
C ALA A 76 7.49 -1.47 9.93
N THR A 77 8.44 -1.77 9.04
CA THR A 77 8.70 -0.97 7.83
C THR A 77 7.48 -0.94 6.91
N ALA A 78 6.78 -2.06 6.69
CA ALA A 78 5.55 -2.12 5.90
C ALA A 78 4.43 -1.28 6.54
N SER A 79 4.27 -1.38 7.86
CA SER A 79 3.29 -0.58 8.61
C SER A 79 3.57 0.92 8.45
N TYR A 80 4.84 1.33 8.50
CA TYR A 80 5.24 2.71 8.23
C TYR A 80 4.89 3.13 6.79
N LEU A 81 5.31 2.36 5.78
CA LEU A 81 5.10 2.71 4.37
C LEU A 81 3.61 2.87 4.01
N LEU A 82 2.76 1.98 4.54
CA LEU A 82 1.32 2.06 4.34
C LEU A 82 0.68 3.26 5.04
N THR A 83 1.18 3.60 6.22
CA THR A 83 0.73 4.77 6.99
C THR A 83 1.18 6.07 6.32
N ASP A 84 2.43 6.13 5.87
CA ASP A 84 3.01 7.25 5.13
C ASP A 84 2.24 7.51 3.84
N LEU A 85 1.90 6.45 3.08
CA LEU A 85 1.03 6.58 1.91
C LEU A 85 -0.33 7.21 2.26
N ALA A 86 -0.98 6.77 3.35
CA ALA A 86 -2.25 7.35 3.77
C ALA A 86 -2.13 8.85 4.07
N PHE A 87 -1.04 9.28 4.70
CA PHE A 87 -0.78 10.71 4.92
C PHE A 87 -0.49 11.46 3.61
N GLN A 88 0.29 10.87 2.72
CA GLN A 88 0.57 11.46 1.40
C GLN A 88 -0.70 11.62 0.55
N LEU A 89 -1.70 10.76 0.69
CA LEU A 89 -2.98 10.87 -0.02
C LEU A 89 -3.82 12.08 0.47
N LEU A 90 -3.62 12.52 1.72
CA LEU A 90 -4.30 13.69 2.29
C LEU A 90 -3.53 15.00 2.14
N ASP A 91 -2.20 14.94 2.06
CA ASP A 91 -1.36 16.11 2.00
C ASP A 91 -1.56 16.85 0.65
N PRO A 92 -2.05 18.10 0.65
CA PRO A 92 -2.22 18.88 -0.59
C PRO A 92 -0.90 19.17 -1.31
N ALA A 93 0.23 19.14 -0.60
CA ALA A 93 1.56 19.34 -1.18
C ALA A 93 2.16 18.04 -1.75
N SER A 94 1.57 16.89 -1.43
CA SER A 94 2.05 15.60 -1.91
C SER A 94 1.73 15.42 -3.40
N PRO A 95 2.62 14.73 -4.16
CA PRO A 95 2.35 14.33 -5.53
C PRO A 95 1.06 13.51 -5.71
N CYS A 96 0.53 12.91 -4.64
CA CYS A 96 -0.70 12.14 -4.66
C CYS A 96 -1.96 13.00 -4.74
N ALA A 97 -1.91 14.28 -4.32
CA ALA A 97 -3.07 15.15 -4.25
C ALA A 97 -3.80 15.33 -5.59
N THR A 98 -3.04 15.32 -6.70
CA THR A 98 -3.53 15.50 -8.07
C THR A 98 -3.72 14.19 -8.84
N ARG A 99 -3.44 13.05 -8.22
CA ARG A 99 -3.51 11.74 -8.89
C ARG A 99 -4.92 11.17 -8.85
N THR A 100 -5.14 10.27 -9.80
CA THR A 100 -6.28 9.36 -9.82
C THR A 100 -5.80 7.90 -9.93
N TRP A 101 -6.67 7.01 -9.49
CA TRP A 101 -6.47 5.56 -9.57
C TRP A 101 -7.71 4.92 -10.17
N ASP A 102 -7.50 4.03 -11.14
CA ASP A 102 -8.58 3.20 -11.64
C ASP A 102 -8.72 1.97 -10.75
N VAL A 103 -9.90 1.81 -10.13
CA VAL A 103 -10.21 0.67 -9.26
C VAL A 103 -11.44 -0.07 -9.77
N ALA A 104 -11.51 -1.37 -9.54
CA ALA A 104 -12.66 -2.18 -9.95
C ALA A 104 -13.88 -1.86 -9.06
N ALA A 105 -14.90 -1.23 -9.64
CA ALA A 105 -16.05 -0.69 -8.91
C ALA A 105 -16.93 -1.77 -8.25
N ASP A 106 -16.89 -2.99 -8.80
CA ASP A 106 -17.61 -4.17 -8.33
C ASP A 106 -16.90 -4.89 -7.18
N GLN A 107 -15.64 -4.55 -6.89
CA GLN A 107 -14.88 -5.19 -5.83
C GLN A 107 -15.17 -4.59 -4.45
N PRO A 108 -15.02 -5.38 -3.37
CA PRO A 108 -15.09 -4.86 -2.01
C PRO A 108 -14.09 -3.73 -1.76
N ARG A 109 -14.40 -2.82 -0.83
CA ARG A 109 -13.55 -1.65 -0.51
C ARG A 109 -12.10 -2.01 -0.19
N HIS A 110 -11.86 -3.09 0.56
CA HIS A 110 -10.49 -3.52 0.87
C HIS A 110 -9.69 -3.94 -0.37
N ARG A 111 -10.33 -4.54 -1.38
CA ARG A 111 -9.69 -4.86 -2.67
C ARG A 111 -9.38 -3.60 -3.48
N GLN A 112 -10.30 -2.64 -3.51
CA GLN A 112 -10.06 -1.33 -4.14
C GLN A 112 -8.89 -0.60 -3.45
N ALA A 113 -8.80 -0.65 -2.12
CA ALA A 113 -7.68 -0.10 -1.37
C ALA A 113 -6.34 -0.76 -1.73
N LEU A 114 -6.30 -2.10 -1.83
CA LEU A 114 -5.11 -2.83 -2.27
C LEU A 114 -4.68 -2.46 -3.70
N GLN A 115 -5.62 -2.13 -4.59
CA GLN A 115 -5.28 -1.63 -5.94
C GLN A 115 -4.59 -0.26 -5.88
N VAL A 116 -5.04 0.65 -5.01
CA VAL A 116 -4.36 1.95 -4.78
C VAL A 116 -2.94 1.72 -4.28
N VAL A 117 -2.77 0.88 -3.25
CA VAL A 117 -1.45 0.56 -2.68
C VAL A 117 -0.52 -0.04 -3.74
N HIS A 118 -1.04 -0.99 -4.52
CA HIS A 118 -0.28 -1.64 -5.60
C HIS A 118 0.19 -0.62 -6.64
N HIS A 119 -0.70 0.27 -7.11
CA HIS A 119 -0.33 1.32 -8.06
C HIS A 119 0.75 2.25 -7.52
N GLU A 120 0.69 2.64 -6.26
CA GLU A 120 1.68 3.55 -5.67
C GLU A 120 3.04 2.89 -5.45
N ILE A 121 3.07 1.60 -5.09
CA ILE A 121 4.32 0.83 -5.05
C ILE A 121 4.95 0.75 -6.44
N LEU A 122 4.17 0.47 -7.48
CA LEU A 122 4.69 0.37 -8.85
C LEU A 122 5.16 1.73 -9.40
N ARG A 123 4.51 2.83 -9.02
CA ARG A 123 4.94 4.20 -9.38
C ARG A 123 6.20 4.64 -8.65
N SER A 124 6.38 4.22 -7.40
CA SER A 124 7.52 4.60 -6.55
C SER A 124 8.78 3.79 -6.85
N LYS A 125 8.65 2.58 -7.39
CA LYS A 125 9.77 1.90 -8.03
C LYS A 125 10.07 2.67 -9.33
N PRO A 126 11.28 3.21 -9.55
CA PRO A 126 11.65 3.57 -10.90
C PRO A 126 11.53 2.29 -11.71
N ILE A 127 10.60 2.26 -12.65
CA ILE A 127 10.64 1.30 -13.74
C ILE A 127 11.99 1.59 -14.39
N SER A 128 13.01 0.80 -14.03
CA SER A 128 14.17 0.65 -14.88
C SER A 128 13.63 0.01 -16.14
N THR A 129 13.10 0.84 -17.03
CA THR A 129 13.10 0.58 -18.46
C THR A 129 14.58 0.43 -18.80
N ARG A 130 15.12 -0.77 -18.64
CA ARG A 130 16.34 -1.13 -19.34
C ARG A 130 15.94 -1.53 -20.75
N PRO A 131 16.63 -0.97 -21.75
CA PRO A 131 16.29 -1.11 -23.15
C PRO A 131 16.77 -2.44 -23.72
N ARG A 132 16.11 -2.84 -24.81
CA ARG A 132 16.33 -3.95 -25.75
C ARG A 132 15.57 -5.24 -25.45
#